data_AF-A0A397UJD0-F1
#
_entry.id   AF-A0A397UJD0-F1
#
_cell.length_a   1.000
_cell.length_b   1.000
_cell.length_c   1.000
_cell.angle_alpha   90.00
_cell.angle_beta   90.00
_cell.angle_gamma   90.00
#
_symmetry.space_group_name_H-M   'P 1'
#
loop_
_entity.id
_entity.type
_entity.pdbx_description
1 polymer ?
#
loop_
_entity_poly.entity_id
_entity_poly.type
_entity_poly.pdbx_seq_one_letter_code
_entity_poly.pdbx_strand_id
1 'polypeptide(L)'
;MDQECRFEPRYFFNNENIPLHTWNNKTWYTIAEAKVPFHKDVFQKVIERWTKEVHLIIPPVEYAEIINDVELEISDTDHNESLSIKPVRTILRRLIPKRKDKDEELEELIEYYENVHESRVVYSPIIKSLQEPAEVNIPFYYPKVSCFSYVYEEYKRIYNTDMADYNGLDDNDEESWLYIEIIPLPSSNILYNSDKMKYAYMQLFKKLFKWCYNTSIGYQKRVHHDLLVPKDLYMLTYKYLKEKYAKELVGNWTEKTDPTKFVFEDIAIASWLISLWKLERQENCQTRLQSFVDLGCGNGLLTFLLTSEGHEGRGIDVRKRKIWDVFQNKGSKLIVETLQPNVATYPDVDWIIGNHADELVPWIPIIAARSSNITKFIVIPCCFYALSGSKYTFEKQIISSGKYKAYQEYIHEIINKCGFIAEYDWLRIPSTKNVAMIGRKRKSNNQDQIDELLHGIGSAIMLRLDLY
;
A
#
# COMPACT_ATOMS: atom_id res chain seq x y z
N MET A 1 20.13 21.29 1.80
CA MET A 1 18.99 21.76 2.61
C MET A 1 17.85 21.93 1.64
N ASP A 2 17.15 20.84 1.34
CA ASP A 2 15.96 20.91 0.51
C ASP A 2 14.82 21.34 1.43
N GLN A 3 14.28 22.53 1.22
CA GLN A 3 12.95 22.85 1.73
C GLN A 3 12.00 21.85 1.06
N GLU A 4 11.59 20.80 1.78
CA GLU A 4 10.40 20.04 1.40
C GLU A 4 9.27 21.07 1.26
N CYS A 5 8.75 21.25 0.04
CA CYS A 5 7.62 22.14 -0.19
C CYS A 5 6.48 21.72 0.76
N ARG A 6 6.18 22.58 1.73
CA ARG A 6 5.25 22.24 2.81
C ARG A 6 3.84 22.36 2.29
N PHE A 7 3.07 21.27 2.36
CA PHE A 7 1.65 21.29 2.04
C PHE A 7 0.89 22.02 3.15
N GLU A 8 0.50 23.27 2.88
CA GLU A 8 -0.22 24.14 3.81
C GLU A 8 -1.61 24.50 3.26
N PRO A 9 -2.58 23.56 3.29
CA PRO A 9 -3.92 23.80 2.78
C PRO A 9 -4.73 24.69 3.73
N ARG A 10 -5.58 25.55 3.15
CA ARG A 10 -6.65 26.25 3.85
C ARG A 10 -7.97 25.53 3.60
N TYR A 11 -8.69 25.22 4.66
CA TYR A 11 -9.99 24.55 4.61
C TYR A 11 -11.11 25.49 5.06
N PHE A 12 -12.25 25.46 4.36
CA PHE A 12 -13.38 26.37 4.61
C PHE A 12 -14.61 25.68 5.22
N PHE A 13 -14.46 24.48 5.79
CA PHE A 13 -15.58 23.65 6.29
C PHE A 13 -16.47 24.30 7.36
N ASN A 14 -15.94 25.27 8.12
CA ASN A 14 -16.61 25.92 9.25
C ASN A 14 -16.72 27.44 9.05
N ASN A 15 -16.47 27.96 7.84
CA ASN A 15 -16.51 29.39 7.59
C ASN A 15 -17.97 29.80 7.32
N GLU A 16 -18.48 30.80 8.07
CA GLU A 16 -19.81 31.37 7.79
C GLU A 16 -19.84 32.03 6.40
N ASN A 17 -18.68 32.47 5.90
CA ASN A 17 -18.48 33.06 4.59
C ASN A 17 -17.58 32.16 3.73
N ILE A 18 -18.07 30.98 3.35
CA ILE A 18 -17.36 30.09 2.41
C ILE A 18 -17.17 30.84 1.09
N PRO A 19 -15.94 30.89 0.52
CA PRO A 19 -15.73 31.51 -0.78
C PRO A 19 -16.62 30.85 -1.83
N LEU A 20 -17.41 31.66 -2.53
CA LEU A 20 -18.27 31.22 -3.61
C LEU A 20 -18.00 32.05 -4.86
N HIS A 21 -18.22 31.44 -6.01
CA HIS A 21 -18.17 32.13 -7.30
C HIS A 21 -19.13 31.47 -8.27
N THR A 22 -19.50 32.22 -9.31
CA THR A 22 -20.32 31.70 -10.41
C THR A 22 -19.40 31.26 -11.53
N TRP A 23 -19.54 30.00 -11.94
CA TRP A 23 -18.83 29.42 -13.07
C TRP A 23 -19.78 28.53 -13.87
N ASN A 24 -19.81 28.72 -15.19
CA ASN A 24 -20.71 28.03 -16.13
C ASN A 24 -22.19 28.03 -15.66
N ASN A 25 -22.68 29.22 -15.28
CA ASN A 25 -24.05 29.46 -14.77
C ASN A 25 -24.43 28.68 -13.50
N LYS A 26 -23.44 28.20 -12.74
CA LYS A 26 -23.65 27.51 -11.45
C LYS A 26 -22.85 28.18 -10.34
N THR A 27 -23.39 28.17 -9.13
CA THR A 27 -22.69 28.68 -7.93
C THR A 27 -21.86 27.56 -7.30
N TRP A 28 -20.55 27.75 -7.25
CA TRP A 28 -19.59 26.82 -6.69
C TRP A 28 -19.05 27.32 -5.35
N TYR A 29 -18.88 26.40 -4.40
CA TYR A 29 -18.31 26.66 -3.09
C TYR A 29 -16.91 26.07 -3.00
N THR A 30 -15.92 26.89 -2.66
CA THR A 30 -14.54 26.44 -2.47
C THR A 30 -14.34 25.93 -1.04
N ILE A 31 -14.03 24.65 -0.90
CA ILE A 31 -13.95 23.99 0.42
C ILE A 31 -12.52 23.77 0.90
N ALA A 32 -11.57 23.76 -0.03
CA ALA A 32 -10.15 23.68 0.24
C ALA A 32 -9.36 24.39 -0.85
N GLU A 33 -8.29 25.07 -0.46
CA GLU A 33 -7.30 25.68 -1.37
C GLU A 33 -5.88 25.45 -0.85
N ALA A 34 -4.90 25.38 -1.74
CA ALA A 34 -3.48 25.31 -1.38
C ALA A 34 -2.60 25.84 -2.52
N LYS A 35 -1.54 26.56 -2.15
CA LYS A 35 -0.45 26.89 -3.06
C LYS A 35 0.33 25.63 -3.43
N VAL A 36 0.76 25.52 -4.68
CA VAL A 36 1.45 24.33 -5.20
C VAL A 36 2.68 24.64 -6.05
N PRO A 37 3.73 23.78 -6.03
CA PRO A 37 4.98 23.99 -6.76
C PRO A 37 5.05 23.24 -8.10
N PHE A 38 3.92 22.78 -8.64
CA PHE A 38 3.87 21.97 -9.86
C PHE A 38 2.96 22.60 -10.91
N HIS A 39 3.18 22.24 -12.17
CA HIS A 39 2.47 22.83 -13.30
C HIS A 39 1.19 22.08 -13.66
N LYS A 40 0.38 22.71 -14.52
CA LYS A 40 -0.91 22.20 -15.03
C LYS A 40 -0.83 20.78 -15.60
N ASP A 41 0.23 20.46 -16.33
CA ASP A 41 0.42 19.16 -16.98
C ASP A 41 0.54 18.01 -15.95
N VAL A 42 1.18 18.28 -14.80
CA VAL A 42 1.30 17.33 -13.70
C VAL A 42 -0.06 17.05 -13.07
N PHE A 43 -0.86 18.11 -12.86
CA PHE A 43 -2.23 17.97 -12.37
C PHE A 43 -3.09 17.13 -13.33
N GLN A 44 -3.07 17.43 -14.63
CA GLN A 44 -3.80 16.68 -15.66
C GLN A 44 -3.43 15.19 -15.65
N LYS A 45 -2.12 14.87 -15.63
CA LYS A 45 -1.63 13.47 -15.55
C LYS A 45 -2.15 12.74 -14.32
N VAL A 46 -2.19 13.40 -13.16
CA VAL A 46 -2.67 12.80 -11.92
C VAL A 46 -4.19 12.61 -11.93
N ILE A 47 -4.95 13.59 -12.41
CA ILE A 47 -6.41 13.49 -12.49
C ILE A 47 -6.83 12.41 -13.50
N GLU A 48 -6.18 12.31 -14.66
CA GLU A 48 -6.42 11.24 -15.62
C GLU A 48 -6.27 9.86 -14.95
N ARG A 49 -5.23 9.71 -14.13
CA ARG A 49 -4.99 8.50 -13.36
C ARG A 49 -6.06 8.27 -12.29
N TRP A 50 -6.52 9.30 -11.59
CA TRP A 50 -7.62 9.19 -10.62
C TRP A 50 -8.94 8.82 -11.28
N THR A 51 -9.15 9.27 -12.52
CA THR A 51 -10.30 8.94 -13.32
C THR A 51 -10.31 7.47 -13.76
N LYS A 52 -9.16 6.90 -14.10
CA LYS A 52 -9.05 5.47 -14.48
C LYS A 52 -8.91 4.53 -13.28
N GLU A 53 -8.08 4.88 -12.30
CA GLU A 53 -7.70 4.04 -11.16
C GLU A 53 -8.40 4.50 -9.85
N VAL A 54 -9.69 4.82 -9.92
CA VAL A 54 -10.46 5.38 -8.78
C VAL A 54 -10.42 4.52 -7.50
N HIS A 55 -10.26 3.20 -7.64
CA HIS A 55 -10.13 2.26 -6.52
C HIS A 55 -8.89 2.53 -5.64
N LEU A 56 -7.89 3.23 -6.18
CA LEU A 56 -6.76 3.72 -5.40
C LEU A 56 -7.16 4.88 -4.51
N ILE A 57 -8.18 5.66 -4.88
CA ILE A 57 -8.59 6.91 -4.24
C ILE A 57 -9.78 6.71 -3.31
N ILE A 58 -10.76 5.91 -3.72
CA ILE A 58 -12.00 5.62 -2.99
C ILE A 58 -11.96 4.13 -2.57
N PRO A 59 -11.48 3.79 -1.35
CA PRO A 59 -11.22 2.39 -0.97
C PRO A 59 -12.41 1.43 -1.07
N PRO A 60 -13.68 1.84 -0.86
CA PRO A 60 -14.83 0.97 -1.09
C PRO A 60 -15.06 0.57 -2.56
N VAL A 61 -14.51 1.30 -3.53
CA VAL A 61 -14.64 0.99 -4.96
C VAL A 61 -13.61 -0.08 -5.36
N GLU A 62 -14.05 -1.07 -6.13
CA GLU A 62 -13.21 -2.15 -6.65
C GLU A 62 -12.51 -1.74 -7.94
N TYR A 63 -13.27 -1.19 -8.89
CA TYR A 63 -12.79 -0.60 -10.14
C TYR A 63 -13.84 0.35 -10.73
N ALA A 64 -13.46 1.07 -11.79
CA ALA A 64 -14.38 1.82 -12.64
C ALA A 64 -14.43 1.21 -14.04
N GLU A 65 -15.63 1.09 -14.59
CA GLU A 65 -15.89 0.75 -15.98
C GLU A 65 -16.09 2.04 -16.77
N ILE A 66 -15.28 2.28 -17.80
CA ILE A 66 -15.47 3.43 -18.70
C ILE A 66 -16.53 3.04 -19.75
N ILE A 67 -17.67 3.73 -19.72
CA ILE A 67 -18.78 3.49 -20.65
C ILE A 67 -18.60 4.31 -21.93
N ASN A 68 -18.20 5.58 -21.77
CA ASN A 68 -17.95 6.49 -22.89
C ASN A 68 -16.79 7.43 -22.55
N ASP A 69 -16.02 7.81 -23.56
CA ASP A 69 -14.87 8.73 -23.47
C ASP A 69 -14.78 9.51 -24.78
N VAL A 70 -15.13 10.79 -24.74
CA VAL A 70 -15.27 11.65 -25.93
C VAL A 70 -14.43 12.90 -25.74
N GLU A 71 -13.43 13.08 -26.58
CA GLU A 71 -12.74 14.36 -26.77
C GLU A 71 -13.56 15.26 -27.70
N LEU A 72 -13.67 16.54 -27.33
CA LEU A 72 -14.46 17.54 -28.03
C LEU A 72 -13.52 18.58 -28.62
N GLU A 73 -13.70 18.90 -29.90
CA GLU A 73 -12.89 19.92 -30.57
C GLU A 73 -13.08 21.30 -29.93
N ILE A 74 -11.97 21.98 -29.66
CA ILE A 74 -11.96 23.37 -29.20
C ILE A 74 -12.33 24.23 -30.41
N SER A 75 -13.56 24.75 -30.47
CA SER A 75 -13.92 25.72 -31.51
C SER A 75 -13.35 27.10 -31.12
N ASP A 76 -12.33 27.56 -31.85
CA ASP A 76 -11.71 28.91 -31.72
C ASP A 76 -12.64 30.10 -32.05
N THR A 77 -13.96 29.90 -32.13
CA THR A 77 -14.90 30.97 -32.48
C THR A 77 -15.45 31.66 -31.24
N ASP A 78 -14.60 32.40 -30.53
CA ASP A 78 -15.00 33.23 -29.41
C ASP A 78 -15.25 34.68 -29.87
N HIS A 79 -16.32 34.87 -30.65
CA HIS A 79 -16.88 36.18 -30.97
C HIS A 79 -18.41 36.20 -30.91
N ASN A 80 -19.03 35.36 -30.08
CA ASN A 80 -20.47 35.51 -29.81
C ASN A 80 -20.83 35.12 -28.37
N GLU A 81 -21.59 36.02 -27.75
CA GLU A 81 -22.13 36.04 -26.40
C GLU A 81 -22.96 34.79 -26.04
N SER A 82 -22.32 33.65 -25.80
CA SER A 82 -22.94 32.49 -25.15
C SER A 82 -22.16 32.11 -23.90
N LEU A 83 -22.74 32.42 -22.74
CA LEU A 83 -22.22 32.26 -21.37
C LEU A 83 -21.86 30.82 -20.93
N SER A 84 -21.83 29.82 -21.82
CA SER A 84 -21.57 28.42 -21.45
C SER A 84 -20.23 27.91 -22.00
N ILE A 85 -19.26 27.72 -21.09
CA ILE A 85 -17.98 27.10 -21.39
C ILE A 85 -18.22 25.61 -21.69
N LYS A 86 -17.67 25.11 -22.80
CA LYS A 86 -17.78 23.69 -23.19
C LYS A 86 -16.60 22.87 -22.65
N PRO A 87 -16.82 21.62 -22.24
CA PRO A 87 -15.72 20.73 -21.87
C PRO A 87 -14.90 20.34 -23.11
N VAL A 88 -13.60 20.13 -22.93
CA VAL A 88 -12.68 19.60 -23.95
C VAL A 88 -12.71 18.07 -24.02
N ARG A 89 -13.19 17.42 -22.95
CA ARG A 89 -13.38 15.96 -22.90
C ARG A 89 -14.46 15.60 -21.90
N THR A 90 -15.24 14.57 -22.21
CA THR A 90 -16.28 14.02 -21.33
C THR A 90 -16.12 12.52 -21.19
N ILE A 91 -16.24 12.01 -19.97
CA ILE A 91 -16.15 10.59 -19.66
C ILE A 91 -17.36 10.18 -18.84
N LEU A 92 -18.11 9.20 -19.33
CA LEU A 92 -19.14 8.52 -18.56
C LEU A 92 -18.55 7.23 -18.01
N ARG A 93 -18.53 7.07 -16.68
CA ARG A 93 -18.03 5.84 -16.03
C ARG A 93 -19.02 5.29 -15.02
N ARG A 94 -18.92 3.99 -14.76
CA ARG A 94 -19.63 3.28 -13.70
C ARG A 94 -18.67 2.81 -12.62
N LEU A 95 -18.93 3.19 -11.37
CA LEU A 95 -18.19 2.77 -10.19
C LEU A 95 -18.74 1.45 -9.66
N ILE A 96 -17.87 0.45 -9.53
CA ILE A 96 -18.24 -0.88 -9.04
C ILE A 96 -17.73 -1.04 -7.60
N PRO A 97 -18.59 -1.21 -6.59
CA PRO A 97 -18.16 -1.37 -5.20
C PRO A 97 -17.64 -2.77 -4.90
N LYS A 98 -16.68 -2.87 -3.97
CA LYS A 98 -16.15 -4.15 -3.47
C LYS A 98 -17.21 -4.99 -2.75
N ARG A 99 -18.22 -4.32 -2.20
CA ARG A 99 -19.29 -4.92 -1.40
C ARG A 99 -20.63 -4.68 -2.08
N LYS A 100 -20.88 -5.44 -3.15
CA LYS A 100 -22.14 -5.36 -3.91
C LYS A 100 -23.38 -5.69 -3.07
N ASP A 101 -23.20 -6.33 -1.92
CA ASP A 101 -24.23 -6.59 -0.90
C ASP A 101 -24.62 -5.35 -0.07
N LYS A 102 -23.78 -4.32 -0.05
CA LYS A 102 -23.94 -3.14 0.84
C LYS A 102 -24.01 -1.81 0.13
N ASP A 103 -23.40 -1.72 -1.04
CA ASP A 103 -23.24 -0.48 -1.77
C ASP A 103 -23.69 -0.70 -3.21
N GLU A 104 -24.44 0.27 -3.75
CA GLU A 104 -24.90 0.26 -5.14
C GLU A 104 -23.81 0.77 -6.09
N GLU A 105 -23.90 0.34 -7.34
CA GLU A 105 -23.10 0.86 -8.44
C GLU A 105 -23.54 2.30 -8.77
N LEU A 106 -22.59 3.17 -9.10
CA LEU A 106 -22.87 4.58 -9.41
C LEU A 106 -22.33 4.95 -10.77
N GLU A 107 -23.18 5.47 -11.65
CA GLU A 107 -22.73 6.14 -12.86
C GLU A 107 -22.41 7.60 -12.56
N GLU A 108 -21.35 8.13 -13.13
CA GLU A 108 -20.99 9.54 -13.04
C GLU A 108 -20.44 10.06 -14.36
N LEU A 109 -20.75 11.32 -14.66
CA LEU A 109 -20.19 12.08 -15.76
C LEU A 109 -19.00 12.90 -15.25
N ILE A 110 -17.89 12.81 -15.98
CA ILE A 110 -16.67 13.56 -15.72
C ILE A 110 -16.43 14.49 -16.90
N GLU A 111 -16.26 15.78 -16.61
CA GLU A 111 -16.08 16.79 -17.63
C GLU A 111 -14.77 17.54 -17.38
N TYR A 112 -13.90 17.55 -18.39
CA TYR A 112 -12.62 18.26 -18.36
C TYR A 112 -12.79 19.60 -19.05
N TYR A 113 -12.41 20.66 -18.37
CA TYR A 113 -12.40 22.03 -18.86
C TYR A 113 -10.97 22.54 -18.78
N GLU A 114 -10.49 23.11 -19.88
CA GLU A 114 -9.12 23.58 -19.97
C GLU A 114 -9.09 24.95 -20.64
N ASN A 115 -8.34 25.86 -20.03
CA ASN A 115 -7.95 27.11 -20.67
C ASN A 115 -6.46 27.35 -20.41
N VAL A 116 -5.96 28.52 -20.80
CA VAL A 116 -4.52 28.85 -20.70
C VAL A 116 -4.03 28.74 -19.24
N HIS A 117 -4.80 29.21 -18.26
CA HIS A 117 -4.37 29.33 -16.86
C HIS A 117 -5.06 28.36 -15.89
N GLU A 118 -6.13 27.68 -16.32
CA GLU A 118 -6.95 26.80 -15.48
C GLU A 118 -7.09 25.42 -16.12
N SER A 119 -7.00 24.38 -15.30
CA SER A 119 -7.49 23.04 -15.61
C SER A 119 -8.47 22.61 -14.53
N ARG A 120 -9.70 22.30 -14.93
CA ARG A 120 -10.80 21.96 -14.05
C ARG A 120 -11.42 20.64 -14.47
N VAL A 121 -11.66 19.77 -13.50
CA VAL A 121 -12.34 18.49 -13.74
C VAL A 121 -13.53 18.36 -12.82
N VAL A 122 -14.72 18.30 -13.41
CA VAL A 122 -16.01 18.23 -12.74
C VAL A 122 -16.50 16.79 -12.71
N TYR A 123 -16.90 16.31 -11.53
CA TYR A 123 -17.49 15.00 -11.30
C TYR A 123 -18.96 15.18 -10.91
N SER A 124 -19.86 14.55 -11.67
CA SER A 124 -21.30 14.65 -11.49
C SER A 124 -21.95 13.27 -11.43
N PRO A 125 -22.46 12.82 -10.27
CA PRO A 125 -23.19 11.56 -10.17
C PRO A 125 -24.48 11.60 -11.01
N ILE A 126 -24.74 10.53 -11.75
CA ILE A 126 -26.00 10.33 -12.46
C ILE A 126 -27.01 9.75 -11.48
N ILE A 127 -27.78 10.66 -10.86
CA ILE A 127 -28.82 10.29 -9.90
C ILE A 127 -30.06 9.86 -10.70
N LYS A 128 -30.43 8.58 -10.60
CA LYS A 128 -31.73 8.11 -11.10
C LYS A 128 -32.79 8.66 -10.15
N SER A 129 -33.58 9.64 -10.61
CA SER A 129 -34.68 10.19 -9.83
C SER A 129 -35.66 9.06 -9.49
N LEU A 130 -35.68 8.65 -8.22
CA LEU A 130 -36.90 8.08 -7.65
C LEU A 130 -37.86 9.25 -7.46
N GLN A 131 -39.16 8.98 -7.58
CA GLN A 131 -40.21 9.97 -7.83
C GLN A 131 -40.49 10.96 -6.66
N GLU A 132 -39.59 11.06 -5.67
CA GLU A 132 -39.71 11.99 -4.55
C GLU A 132 -38.41 12.81 -4.32
N PRO A 133 -38.50 14.14 -4.12
CA PRO A 133 -37.35 15.02 -3.88
C PRO A 133 -36.49 14.70 -2.64
N ALA A 134 -36.96 13.79 -1.76
CA ALA A 134 -36.37 13.52 -0.46
C ALA A 134 -35.32 12.40 -0.47
N GLU A 135 -35.26 11.54 -1.50
CA GLU A 135 -34.38 10.37 -1.53
C GLU A 135 -33.40 10.42 -2.70
N VAL A 136 -32.46 11.36 -2.66
CA VAL A 136 -31.27 11.31 -3.52
C VAL A 136 -30.41 10.12 -3.09
N ASN A 137 -30.54 8.99 -3.79
CA ASN A 137 -29.78 7.77 -3.51
C ASN A 137 -28.36 7.87 -4.11
N ILE A 138 -27.47 8.56 -3.39
CA ILE A 138 -26.02 8.51 -3.65
C ILE A 138 -25.43 7.42 -2.73
N PRO A 139 -24.56 6.51 -3.22
CA PRO A 139 -23.93 5.48 -2.39
C PRO A 139 -23.04 6.05 -1.28
N PHE A 140 -22.83 5.27 -0.22
CA PHE A 140 -22.08 5.69 0.98
C PHE A 140 -20.64 6.11 0.69
N TYR A 141 -20.01 5.51 -0.32
CA TYR A 141 -18.62 5.78 -0.69
C TYR A 141 -18.42 7.06 -1.50
N TYR A 142 -19.50 7.73 -1.92
CA TYR A 142 -19.45 8.90 -2.79
C TYR A 142 -19.86 10.18 -2.03
N PRO A 143 -19.25 11.36 -2.33
CA PRO A 143 -19.64 12.63 -1.74
C PRO A 143 -21.12 12.97 -1.92
N LYS A 144 -21.79 13.43 -0.85
CA LYS A 144 -23.22 13.81 -0.87
C LYS A 144 -23.43 15.22 -1.43
N VAL A 145 -23.07 15.40 -2.71
CA VAL A 145 -23.09 16.69 -3.42
C VAL A 145 -23.69 16.49 -4.80
N SER A 146 -24.24 17.55 -5.39
CA SER A 146 -24.69 17.51 -6.79
C SER A 146 -23.50 17.40 -7.74
N CYS A 147 -22.40 18.10 -7.45
CA CYS A 147 -21.14 18.00 -8.19
C CYS A 147 -19.97 18.30 -7.25
N PHE A 148 -18.78 17.78 -7.55
CA PHE A 148 -17.52 18.30 -7.02
C PHE A 148 -16.50 18.47 -8.14
N SER A 149 -15.51 19.34 -7.94
CA SER A 149 -14.42 19.53 -8.89
C SER A 149 -13.06 19.65 -8.22
N TYR A 150 -12.05 19.24 -8.96
CA TYR A 150 -10.66 19.59 -8.69
C TYR A 150 -10.23 20.65 -9.70
N VAL A 151 -9.58 21.70 -9.22
CA VAL A 151 -9.14 22.82 -10.05
C VAL A 151 -7.66 23.07 -9.80
N TYR A 152 -6.92 23.26 -10.88
CA TYR A 152 -5.59 23.85 -10.89
C TYR A 152 -5.67 25.22 -11.58
N GLU A 153 -5.00 26.21 -11.00
CA GLU A 153 -4.93 27.58 -11.53
C GLU A 153 -3.49 28.09 -11.43
N GLU A 154 -2.95 28.70 -12.48
CA GLU A 154 -1.57 29.22 -12.51
C GLU A 154 -1.37 30.44 -11.61
N TYR A 155 -2.45 31.20 -11.36
CA TYR A 155 -2.46 32.39 -10.51
C TYR A 155 -3.62 32.31 -9.52
N LYS A 156 -3.47 32.93 -8.36
CA LYS A 156 -4.53 32.90 -7.34
C LYS A 156 -5.78 33.64 -7.82
N ARG A 157 -6.94 32.99 -7.72
CA ARG A 157 -8.23 33.68 -7.88
C ARG A 157 -8.44 34.74 -6.80
N ILE A 158 -8.74 35.97 -7.23
CA ILE A 158 -9.20 37.04 -6.35
C ILE A 158 -10.72 37.06 -6.36
N TYR A 159 -11.35 36.73 -5.23
CA TYR A 159 -12.79 36.90 -5.06
C TYR A 159 -13.04 38.40 -4.83
N ASN A 160 -13.57 39.10 -5.85
CA ASN A 160 -13.93 40.51 -5.73
C ASN A 160 -14.90 40.73 -4.56
N THR A 161 -14.37 41.22 -3.45
CA THR A 161 -15.14 41.96 -2.45
C THR A 161 -14.64 43.38 -2.57
N ASP A 162 -15.45 44.18 -3.26
CA ASP A 162 -15.29 45.61 -3.54
C ASP A 162 -14.25 46.00 -4.61
N MET A 163 -14.78 46.50 -5.73
CA MET A 163 -14.05 47.21 -6.77
C MET A 163 -13.41 48.49 -6.19
N ALA A 164 -12.13 48.42 -5.82
CA ALA A 164 -11.24 49.58 -5.82
C ALA A 164 -9.78 49.11 -5.80
N ASP A 165 -8.98 49.68 -6.70
CA ASP A 165 -7.52 49.61 -6.79
C ASP A 165 -6.88 48.31 -7.30
N TYR A 166 -7.07 48.04 -8.59
CA TYR A 166 -6.16 47.23 -9.38
C TYR A 166 -5.13 48.14 -10.07
N ASN A 167 -4.05 48.46 -9.38
CA ASN A 167 -2.85 49.05 -9.97
C ASN A 167 -1.62 48.33 -9.39
N GLY A 168 -1.09 47.38 -10.16
CA GLY A 168 0.18 46.70 -9.87
C GLY A 168 0.03 45.21 -9.62
N LEU A 169 -0.01 44.41 -10.69
CA LEU A 169 0.54 43.06 -10.62
C LEU A 169 2.06 43.23 -10.47
N ASP A 170 2.59 42.95 -9.28
CA ASP A 170 4.02 42.68 -9.15
C ASP A 170 4.26 41.36 -9.89
N ASP A 171 5.10 41.39 -10.94
CA ASP A 171 5.54 40.25 -11.78
C ASP A 171 6.27 39.12 -10.99
N ASN A 172 6.20 39.10 -9.66
CA ASN A 172 6.97 38.21 -8.78
C ASN A 172 6.16 37.08 -8.12
N ASP A 173 4.83 37.03 -8.26
CA ASP A 173 4.00 35.96 -7.68
C ASP A 173 3.38 35.05 -8.76
N GLU A 174 4.23 34.35 -9.53
CA GLU A 174 3.85 33.19 -10.38
C GLU A 174 3.46 31.97 -9.52
N GLU A 175 2.49 32.14 -8.63
CA GLU A 175 2.09 31.11 -7.68
C GLU A 175 0.87 30.35 -8.17
N SER A 176 1.04 29.04 -8.43
CA SER A 176 -0.05 28.16 -8.78
C SER A 176 -0.84 27.65 -7.57
N TRP A 177 -2.12 27.36 -7.77
CA TRP A 177 -3.06 26.95 -6.74
C TRP A 177 -3.83 25.68 -7.13
N LEU A 178 -4.19 24.90 -6.11
CA LEU A 178 -5.15 23.82 -6.21
C LEU A 178 -6.40 24.15 -5.37
N TYR A 179 -7.56 23.73 -5.88
CA TYR A 179 -8.84 23.88 -5.20
C TYR A 179 -9.65 22.58 -5.21
N ILE A 180 -10.47 22.39 -4.17
CA ILE A 180 -11.64 21.51 -4.22
C ILE A 180 -12.87 22.39 -4.12
N GLU A 181 -13.79 22.24 -5.05
CA GLU A 181 -15.04 22.99 -5.10
C GLU A 181 -16.23 22.04 -5.21
N ILE A 182 -17.39 22.47 -4.70
CA ILE A 182 -18.60 21.65 -4.76
C ILE A 182 -19.84 22.46 -5.12
N ILE A 183 -20.85 21.74 -5.60
CA ILE A 183 -22.24 22.20 -5.67
C ILE A 183 -23.05 21.35 -4.69
N PRO A 184 -23.66 21.94 -3.64
CA PRO A 184 -24.44 21.18 -2.66
C PRO A 184 -25.73 20.62 -3.28
N LEU A 185 -26.30 19.60 -2.63
CA LEU A 185 -27.62 19.08 -3.00
C LEU A 185 -28.70 20.14 -2.72
N PRO A 186 -29.78 20.23 -3.53
CA PRO A 186 -30.84 21.23 -3.33
C PRO A 186 -31.52 21.19 -1.95
N SER A 187 -31.65 19.99 -1.36
CA SER A 187 -32.23 19.77 -0.04
C SER A 187 -31.24 19.97 1.12
N SER A 188 -29.96 20.24 0.83
CA SER A 188 -28.94 20.49 1.84
C SER A 188 -28.77 22.00 2.07
N ASN A 189 -29.36 22.52 3.15
CA ASN A 189 -28.89 23.78 3.74
C ASN A 189 -27.46 23.50 4.22
N ILE A 190 -26.46 23.93 3.45
CA ILE A 190 -25.00 23.78 3.61
C ILE A 190 -24.60 23.09 4.93
N LEU A 191 -24.52 21.76 4.90
CA LEU A 191 -24.00 20.95 6.00
C LEU A 191 -22.86 20.06 5.48
N TYR A 192 -21.63 20.55 5.55
CA TYR A 192 -20.43 19.69 5.60
C TYR A 192 -20.35 18.91 6.92
N ASN A 193 -21.47 18.49 7.50
CA ASN A 193 -21.59 18.37 8.96
C ASN A 193 -21.16 17.04 9.56
N SER A 194 -20.82 16.03 8.76
CA SER A 194 -20.12 14.90 9.35
C SER A 194 -18.63 15.16 9.34
N ASP A 195 -18.00 15.04 10.51
CA ASP A 195 -16.53 15.05 10.62
C ASP A 195 -15.87 14.04 9.67
N LYS A 196 -16.62 12.99 9.33
CA LYS A 196 -16.23 12.00 8.33
C LYS A 196 -16.09 12.58 6.92
N MET A 197 -17.03 13.40 6.44
CA MET A 197 -16.92 14.05 5.13
C MET A 197 -15.79 15.08 5.10
N LYS A 198 -15.63 15.87 6.17
CA LYS A 198 -14.49 16.80 6.31
C LYS A 198 -13.16 16.04 6.22
N TYR A 199 -13.05 14.94 6.98
CA TYR A 199 -11.88 14.07 6.93
C TYR A 199 -11.64 13.50 5.52
N ALA A 200 -12.69 13.05 4.82
CA ALA A 200 -12.57 12.54 3.46
C ALA A 200 -12.01 13.60 2.50
N TYR A 201 -12.54 14.83 2.50
CA TYR A 201 -12.02 15.92 1.67
C TYR A 201 -10.57 16.29 2.03
N MET A 202 -10.22 16.33 3.32
CA MET A 202 -8.83 16.57 3.74
C MET A 202 -7.88 15.49 3.22
N GLN A 203 -8.26 14.22 3.29
CA GLN A 203 -7.45 13.11 2.78
C GLN A 203 -7.33 13.14 1.26
N LEU A 204 -8.42 13.42 0.54
CA LEU A 204 -8.41 13.58 -0.91
C LEU A 204 -7.49 14.73 -1.32
N PHE A 205 -7.62 15.90 -0.69
CA PHE A 205 -6.80 17.06 -1.04
C PHE A 205 -5.31 16.82 -0.81
N LYS A 206 -4.97 16.27 0.37
CA LYS A 206 -3.60 15.88 0.70
C LYS A 206 -3.04 14.87 -0.29
N LYS A 207 -3.86 13.91 -0.73
CA LYS A 207 -3.45 12.88 -1.68
C LYS A 207 -3.23 13.45 -3.07
N LEU A 208 -4.10 14.36 -3.53
CA LEU A 208 -3.97 15.04 -4.81
C LEU A 208 -2.65 15.82 -4.85
N PHE A 209 -2.40 16.66 -3.85
CA PHE A 209 -1.14 17.39 -3.72
C PHE A 209 0.06 16.43 -3.74
N LYS A 210 0.05 15.38 -2.91
CA LYS A 210 1.16 14.44 -2.81
C LYS A 210 1.42 13.71 -4.13
N TRP A 211 0.37 13.33 -4.86
CA TRP A 211 0.52 12.65 -6.15
C TRP A 211 1.07 13.59 -7.22
N CYS A 212 0.60 14.84 -7.26
CA CYS A 212 1.13 15.85 -8.17
C CYS A 212 2.59 16.15 -7.84
N TYR A 213 2.90 16.49 -6.58
CA TYR A 213 4.27 16.76 -6.14
C TYR A 213 5.21 15.59 -6.45
N ASN A 214 4.84 14.37 -6.07
CA ASN A 214 5.65 13.18 -6.36
C ASN A 214 5.84 12.94 -7.86
N THR A 215 4.82 13.21 -8.67
CA THR A 215 4.92 13.10 -10.13
C THR A 215 5.87 14.16 -10.70
N SER A 216 5.82 15.40 -10.19
CA SER A 216 6.70 16.49 -10.63
C SER A 216 8.18 16.23 -10.33
N ILE A 217 8.50 15.57 -9.21
CA ILE A 217 9.88 15.20 -8.86
C ILE A 217 10.31 13.83 -9.42
N GLY A 218 9.50 13.21 -10.30
CA GLY A 218 9.84 11.95 -10.96
C GLY A 218 9.80 10.72 -10.04
N TYR A 219 8.93 10.69 -9.02
CA TYR A 219 8.78 9.54 -8.13
C TYR A 219 8.45 8.26 -8.91
N GLN A 220 9.29 7.24 -8.74
CA GLN A 220 9.03 5.90 -9.23
C GLN A 220 8.48 5.02 -8.11
N LYS A 221 7.46 4.21 -8.43
CA LYS A 221 6.91 3.23 -7.50
C LYS A 221 8.03 2.24 -7.14
N ARG A 222 8.32 2.12 -5.84
CA ARG A 222 9.40 1.23 -5.33
C ARG A 222 8.89 -0.13 -4.85
N VAL A 223 7.57 -0.26 -4.70
CA VAL A 223 6.90 -1.44 -4.16
C VAL A 223 6.17 -2.15 -5.29
N HIS A 224 6.64 -3.36 -5.62
CA HIS A 224 6.04 -4.19 -6.65
C HIS A 224 5.56 -5.47 -6.00
N HIS A 225 4.23 -5.61 -5.91
CA HIS A 225 3.60 -6.83 -5.44
C HIS A 225 3.50 -7.84 -6.57
N ASP A 226 3.27 -9.09 -6.21
CA ASP A 226 2.85 -10.18 -7.10
C ASP A 226 3.95 -10.55 -8.13
N LEU A 227 5.22 -10.40 -7.75
CA LEU A 227 6.38 -10.72 -8.61
C LEU A 227 6.64 -12.23 -8.68
N LEU A 228 6.52 -12.93 -7.55
CA LEU A 228 6.78 -14.37 -7.47
C LEU A 228 5.49 -15.19 -7.41
N VAL A 229 4.43 -14.62 -6.81
CA VAL A 229 3.12 -15.24 -6.70
C VAL A 229 2.07 -14.37 -7.38
N PRO A 230 1.37 -14.85 -8.41
CA PRO A 230 0.28 -14.10 -9.04
C PRO A 230 -0.82 -13.74 -8.04
N LYS A 231 -1.34 -12.52 -8.14
CA LYS A 231 -2.36 -11.97 -7.24
C LYS A 231 -3.57 -12.89 -7.10
N ASP A 232 -4.09 -13.42 -8.21
CA ASP A 232 -5.32 -14.21 -8.20
C ASP A 232 -5.13 -15.55 -7.49
N LEU A 233 -3.96 -16.18 -7.68
CA LEU A 233 -3.60 -17.41 -6.97
C LEU A 233 -3.46 -17.14 -5.46
N TYR A 234 -2.79 -16.06 -5.08
CA TYR A 234 -2.68 -15.65 -3.68
C TYR A 234 -4.05 -15.39 -3.06
N MET A 235 -4.91 -14.60 -3.73
CA MET A 235 -6.23 -14.23 -3.21
C MET A 235 -7.14 -15.45 -3.04
N LEU A 236 -7.07 -16.42 -3.96
CA LEU A 236 -7.80 -17.68 -3.87
C LEU A 236 -7.34 -18.49 -2.64
N THR A 237 -6.04 -18.69 -2.48
CA THR A 237 -5.48 -19.40 -1.32
C THR A 237 -5.80 -18.68 -0.01
N TYR A 238 -5.67 -17.36 0.02
CA TYR A 238 -5.97 -16.54 1.20
C TYR A 238 -7.42 -16.62 1.61
N LYS A 239 -8.35 -16.55 0.64
CA LYS A 239 -9.78 -16.74 0.91
C LYS A 239 -10.04 -18.10 1.53
N TYR A 240 -9.48 -19.16 0.94
CA TYR A 240 -9.61 -20.53 1.44
C TYR A 240 -9.10 -20.68 2.88
N LEU A 241 -7.86 -20.28 3.17
CA LEU A 241 -7.29 -20.40 4.52
C LEU A 241 -8.05 -19.51 5.53
N LYS A 242 -8.47 -18.31 5.12
CA LYS A 242 -9.25 -17.42 5.97
C LYS A 242 -10.60 -18.03 6.35
N GLU A 243 -11.32 -18.61 5.39
CA GLU A 243 -12.60 -19.28 5.65
C GLU A 243 -12.42 -20.51 6.56
N LYS A 244 -11.34 -21.27 6.36
CA LYS A 244 -11.05 -22.49 7.12
C LYS A 244 -10.59 -22.23 8.56
N TYR A 245 -9.74 -21.23 8.78
CA TYR A 245 -9.02 -21.09 10.06
C TYR A 245 -9.38 -19.84 10.86
N ALA A 246 -9.72 -18.71 10.23
CA ALA A 246 -9.71 -17.41 10.90
C ALA A 246 -10.71 -17.33 12.07
N LYS A 247 -11.93 -17.86 11.89
CA LYS A 247 -12.98 -17.78 12.92
C LYS A 247 -12.57 -18.49 14.21
N GLU A 248 -12.02 -19.69 14.10
CA GLU A 248 -11.60 -20.49 15.26
C GLU A 248 -10.36 -19.88 15.93
N LEU A 249 -9.35 -19.51 15.13
CA LEU A 249 -8.09 -18.97 15.65
C LEU A 249 -8.27 -17.63 16.36
N VAL A 250 -9.11 -16.74 15.82
CA VAL A 250 -9.40 -15.45 16.46
C VAL A 250 -10.22 -15.65 17.73
N GLY A 251 -11.20 -16.55 17.72
CA GLY A 251 -12.05 -16.82 18.88
C GLY A 251 -11.32 -17.45 20.06
N ASN A 252 -10.28 -18.25 19.81
CA ASN A 252 -9.55 -19.03 20.81
C ASN A 252 -8.12 -18.51 21.06
N TRP A 253 -7.82 -17.26 20.71
CA TRP A 253 -6.47 -16.70 20.83
C TRP A 253 -6.08 -16.49 22.30
N THR A 254 -4.99 -17.13 22.73
CA THR A 254 -4.54 -17.11 24.13
C THR A 254 -3.33 -16.21 24.39
N GLU A 255 -2.76 -15.61 23.34
CA GLU A 255 -1.63 -14.69 23.45
C GLU A 255 -2.09 -13.26 23.72
N LYS A 256 -1.20 -12.43 24.30
CA LYS A 256 -1.50 -11.03 24.62
C LYS A 256 -1.65 -10.12 23.40
N THR A 257 -1.26 -10.61 22.24
CA THR A 257 -1.26 -9.87 20.97
C THR A 257 -2.66 -9.80 20.36
N ASP A 258 -2.89 -8.80 19.49
CA ASP A 258 -4.18 -8.67 18.79
C ASP A 258 -4.39 -9.86 17.82
N PRO A 259 -5.39 -10.73 18.06
CA PRO A 259 -5.65 -11.86 17.19
C PRO A 259 -5.97 -11.42 15.75
N THR A 260 -6.66 -10.30 15.57
CA THR A 260 -7.05 -9.81 14.24
C THR A 260 -5.86 -9.28 13.45
N LYS A 261 -4.77 -8.94 14.12
CA LYS A 261 -3.54 -8.60 13.42
C LYS A 261 -2.73 -9.86 13.10
N PHE A 262 -2.43 -10.65 14.12
CA PHE A 262 -1.46 -11.76 14.00
C PHE A 262 -2.02 -12.96 13.22
N VAL A 263 -3.30 -13.32 13.43
CA VAL A 263 -3.90 -14.46 12.71
C VAL A 263 -3.97 -14.17 11.21
N PHE A 264 -4.41 -12.98 10.82
CA PHE A 264 -4.54 -12.65 9.40
C PHE A 264 -3.18 -12.40 8.73
N GLU A 265 -2.18 -11.92 9.47
CA GLU A 265 -0.80 -11.83 9.00
C GLU A 265 -0.22 -13.21 8.67
N ASP A 266 -0.29 -14.17 9.60
CA ASP A 266 0.24 -15.52 9.37
C ASP A 266 -0.58 -16.30 8.32
N ILE A 267 -1.91 -16.10 8.24
CA ILE A 267 -2.72 -16.66 7.15
C ILE A 267 -2.26 -16.11 5.80
N ALA A 268 -1.95 -14.81 5.70
CA ALA A 268 -1.44 -14.20 4.48
C ALA A 268 -0.05 -14.75 4.10
N ILE A 269 0.86 -14.89 5.06
CA ILE A 269 2.19 -15.48 4.82
C ILE A 269 2.08 -16.94 4.37
N ALA A 270 1.27 -17.76 5.06
CA ALA A 270 1.00 -19.15 4.69
C ALA A 270 0.39 -19.24 3.27
N SER A 271 -0.53 -18.35 2.93
CA SER A 271 -1.16 -18.30 1.61
C SER A 271 -0.14 -18.04 0.50
N TRP A 272 0.79 -17.11 0.75
CA TRP A 272 1.85 -16.80 -0.21
C TRP A 272 2.82 -17.98 -0.37
N LEU A 273 3.25 -18.62 0.74
CA LEU A 273 4.13 -19.79 0.71
C LEU A 273 3.50 -20.98 -0.02
N ILE A 274 2.28 -21.36 0.32
CA ILE A 274 1.56 -22.46 -0.32
C ILE A 274 1.39 -22.19 -1.82
N SER A 275 1.12 -20.94 -2.19
CA SER A 275 0.99 -20.54 -3.59
C SER A 275 2.32 -20.61 -4.33
N LEU A 276 3.41 -20.12 -3.74
CA LEU A 276 4.76 -20.24 -4.29
C LEU A 276 5.15 -21.71 -4.49
N TRP A 277 4.93 -22.53 -3.48
CA TRP A 277 5.22 -23.96 -3.49
C TRP A 277 4.38 -24.71 -4.52
N LYS A 278 3.13 -24.30 -4.74
CA LYS A 278 2.30 -24.83 -5.83
C LYS A 278 2.92 -24.54 -7.20
N LEU A 279 3.40 -23.31 -7.43
CA LEU A 279 4.08 -22.94 -8.68
C LEU A 279 5.39 -23.72 -8.84
N GLU A 280 6.18 -23.86 -7.77
CA GLU A 280 7.41 -24.66 -7.78
C GLU A 280 7.14 -26.12 -8.16
N ARG A 281 6.09 -26.73 -7.58
CA ARG A 281 5.68 -28.09 -7.93
C ARG A 281 5.27 -28.23 -9.39
N GLN A 282 4.56 -27.23 -9.93
CA GLN A 282 4.16 -27.21 -11.34
C GLN A 282 5.38 -27.08 -12.26
N GLU A 283 6.30 -26.18 -11.95
CA GLU A 283 7.55 -25.97 -12.70
C GLU A 283 8.41 -27.24 -12.73
N ASN A 284 8.49 -27.97 -11.61
CA ASN A 284 9.31 -29.16 -11.48
C ASN A 284 8.58 -30.48 -11.78
N CYS A 285 7.31 -30.44 -12.19
CA CYS A 285 6.45 -31.61 -12.38
C CYS A 285 6.40 -32.55 -11.15
N GLN A 286 6.32 -31.98 -9.95
CA GLN A 286 6.29 -32.70 -8.68
C GLN A 286 4.89 -32.68 -8.05
N THR A 287 4.56 -33.74 -7.32
CA THR A 287 3.30 -33.86 -6.55
C THR A 287 3.53 -33.79 -5.04
N ARG A 288 4.72 -34.15 -4.57
CA ARG A 288 5.09 -34.09 -3.16
C ARG A 288 5.05 -32.65 -2.65
N LEU A 289 4.39 -32.44 -1.52
CA LEU A 289 4.39 -31.16 -0.82
C LEU A 289 5.77 -30.87 -0.22
N GLN A 290 6.19 -29.61 -0.28
CA GLN A 290 7.45 -29.13 0.27
C GLN A 290 7.52 -29.37 1.77
N SER A 291 8.67 -29.83 2.26
CA SER A 291 8.98 -29.90 3.68
C SER A 291 9.68 -28.64 4.18
N PHE A 292 9.54 -28.31 5.47
CA PHE A 292 10.11 -27.08 6.00
C PHE A 292 10.56 -27.14 7.47
N VAL A 293 11.44 -26.21 7.83
CA VAL A 293 11.69 -25.80 9.22
C VAL A 293 11.45 -24.30 9.37
N ASP A 294 10.73 -23.90 10.41
CA ASP A 294 10.45 -22.50 10.75
C ASP A 294 11.27 -22.11 11.99
N LEU A 295 12.30 -21.28 11.78
CA LEU A 295 13.28 -20.91 12.81
C LEU A 295 12.90 -19.59 13.46
N GLY A 296 12.79 -19.58 14.79
CA GLY A 296 12.21 -18.46 15.53
C GLY A 296 10.70 -18.38 15.34
N CYS A 297 10.02 -19.53 15.37
CA CYS A 297 8.61 -19.64 14.99
C CYS A 297 7.64 -18.92 15.95
N GLY A 298 8.12 -18.42 17.10
CA GLY A 298 7.36 -17.60 18.03
C GLY A 298 6.09 -18.29 18.52
N ASN A 299 4.93 -17.78 18.11
CA ASN A 299 3.64 -18.36 18.51
C ASN A 299 3.35 -19.72 17.82
N GLY A 300 4.09 -20.10 16.77
CA GLY A 300 3.94 -21.37 16.06
C GLY A 300 2.76 -21.45 15.09
N LEU A 301 2.00 -20.36 14.89
CA LEU A 301 0.81 -20.35 14.04
C LEU A 301 1.14 -20.62 12.57
N LEU A 302 2.18 -20.01 12.02
CA LEU A 302 2.60 -20.28 10.64
C LEU A 302 2.93 -21.77 10.44
N THR A 303 3.72 -22.35 11.35
CA THR A 303 4.01 -23.78 11.36
C THR A 303 2.72 -24.62 11.43
N PHE A 304 1.79 -24.27 12.32
CA PHE A 304 0.50 -24.96 12.44
C PHE A 304 -0.32 -24.90 11.14
N LEU A 305 -0.40 -23.74 10.49
CA LEU A 305 -1.14 -23.58 9.24
C LEU A 305 -0.55 -24.44 8.12
N LEU A 306 0.76 -24.36 7.90
CA LEU A 306 1.44 -25.13 6.85
C LEU A 306 1.32 -26.64 7.09
N THR A 307 1.53 -27.10 8.33
CA THR A 307 1.37 -28.53 8.67
C THR A 307 -0.07 -29.01 8.54
N SER A 308 -1.06 -28.18 8.88
CA SER A 308 -2.48 -28.50 8.70
C SER A 308 -2.91 -28.56 7.22
N GLU A 309 -2.14 -27.94 6.32
CA GLU A 309 -2.31 -28.01 4.87
C GLU A 309 -1.51 -29.17 4.24
N GLY A 310 -0.91 -30.04 5.07
CA GLY A 310 -0.24 -31.28 4.64
C GLY A 310 1.25 -31.14 4.37
N HIS A 311 1.84 -29.95 4.58
CA HIS A 311 3.29 -29.77 4.46
C HIS A 311 4.01 -30.38 5.67
N GLU A 312 4.95 -31.29 5.44
CA GLU A 312 5.75 -31.85 6.52
C GLU A 312 6.71 -30.80 7.06
N GLY A 313 6.64 -30.48 8.35
CA GLY A 313 7.57 -29.52 8.92
C GLY A 313 7.51 -29.40 10.42
N ARG A 314 8.37 -28.52 10.93
CA ARG A 314 8.50 -28.23 12.37
C ARG A 314 8.88 -26.78 12.60
N GLY A 315 8.41 -26.24 13.71
CA GLY A 315 8.77 -24.91 14.19
C GLY A 315 9.71 -25.03 15.38
N ILE A 316 10.78 -24.25 15.39
CA ILE A 316 11.77 -24.22 16.46
C ILE A 316 11.84 -22.81 17.04
N ASP A 317 11.73 -22.71 18.36
CA ASP A 317 11.90 -21.46 19.10
C ASP A 317 12.63 -21.72 20.41
N VAL A 318 13.33 -20.72 20.94
CA VAL A 318 14.00 -20.81 22.23
C VAL A 318 13.01 -20.91 23.39
N ARG A 319 11.73 -20.54 23.17
CA ARG A 319 10.71 -20.52 24.22
C ARG A 319 9.34 -20.96 23.72
N LYS A 320 8.75 -21.92 24.42
CA LYS A 320 7.32 -22.30 24.26
C LYS A 320 6.38 -21.13 24.56
N ARG A 321 5.42 -20.89 23.68
CA ARG A 321 4.29 -19.95 23.89
C ARG A 321 3.05 -20.69 24.39
N LYS A 322 2.08 -19.94 24.95
CA LYS A 322 0.90 -20.55 25.58
C LYS A 322 0.01 -21.23 24.55
N ILE A 323 -0.08 -20.66 23.35
CA ILE A 323 -0.91 -21.21 22.28
C ILE A 323 -0.36 -22.52 21.68
N TRP A 324 0.90 -22.89 21.95
CA TRP A 324 1.52 -24.09 21.38
C TRP A 324 0.75 -25.37 21.72
N ASP A 325 0.21 -25.48 22.93
CA ASP A 325 -0.55 -26.67 23.34
C ASP A 325 -1.75 -26.93 22.42
N VAL A 326 -2.43 -25.87 21.97
CA VAL A 326 -3.54 -25.95 21.02
C VAL A 326 -3.08 -26.53 19.68
N PHE A 327 -1.94 -26.06 19.18
CA PHE A 327 -1.40 -26.48 17.89
C PHE A 327 -0.78 -27.88 17.94
N GLN A 328 -0.07 -28.22 19.01
CA GLN A 328 0.52 -29.54 19.22
C GLN A 328 -0.55 -30.62 19.37
N ASN A 329 -1.66 -30.33 20.07
CA ASN A 329 -2.80 -31.23 20.16
C ASN A 329 -3.47 -31.51 18.80
N LYS A 330 -3.27 -30.63 17.82
CA LYS A 330 -3.72 -30.80 16.42
C LYS A 330 -2.64 -31.38 15.50
N GLY A 331 -1.51 -31.85 16.06
CA GLY A 331 -0.45 -32.53 15.33
C GLY A 331 0.70 -31.65 14.84
N SER A 332 0.72 -30.35 15.17
CA SER A 332 1.83 -29.47 14.80
C SER A 332 3.10 -29.78 15.61
N LYS A 333 4.24 -29.89 14.94
CA LYS A 333 5.54 -30.15 15.59
C LYS A 333 6.21 -28.83 15.97
N LEU A 334 6.07 -28.43 17.23
CA LEU A 334 6.71 -27.25 17.81
C LEU A 334 7.75 -27.69 18.85
N ILE A 335 8.99 -27.21 18.72
CA ILE A 335 10.15 -27.68 19.47
C ILE A 335 10.79 -26.50 20.20
N VAL A 336 11.05 -26.68 21.49
CA VAL A 336 11.84 -25.75 22.29
C VAL A 336 13.31 -26.14 22.19
N GLU A 337 14.10 -25.33 21.50
CA GLU A 337 15.52 -25.61 21.29
C GLU A 337 16.31 -24.30 21.19
N THR A 338 17.49 -24.26 21.82
CA THR A 338 18.41 -23.14 21.64
C THR A 338 19.22 -23.37 20.37
N LEU A 339 18.98 -22.52 19.36
CA LEU A 339 19.70 -22.59 18.10
C LEU A 339 21.09 -21.96 18.25
N GLN A 340 22.11 -22.69 17.81
CA GLN A 340 23.46 -22.16 17.57
C GLN A 340 23.63 -21.94 16.06
N PRO A 341 23.41 -20.71 15.55
CA PRO A 341 23.29 -20.47 14.12
C PRO A 341 24.55 -20.80 13.31
N ASN A 342 25.71 -20.77 13.95
CA ASN A 342 27.01 -21.10 13.35
C ASN A 342 27.22 -22.60 13.11
N VAL A 343 26.39 -23.48 13.67
CA VAL A 343 26.47 -24.93 13.47
C VAL A 343 25.16 -25.55 12.99
N ALA A 344 24.03 -24.85 13.12
CA ALA A 344 22.72 -25.35 12.73
C ALA A 344 22.67 -25.67 11.22
N THR A 345 22.15 -26.85 10.89
CA THR A 345 21.88 -27.31 9.52
C THR A 345 20.64 -28.20 9.49
N TYR A 346 19.87 -28.13 8.40
CA TYR A 346 18.63 -28.89 8.18
C TYR A 346 18.64 -29.54 6.79
N PRO A 347 19.49 -30.54 6.54
CA PRO A 347 19.58 -31.21 5.24
C PRO A 347 18.31 -32.00 4.88
N ASP A 348 17.44 -32.27 5.86
CA ASP A 348 16.21 -33.05 5.76
C ASP A 348 15.01 -32.26 5.20
N VAL A 349 15.13 -30.94 5.02
CA VAL A 349 14.01 -30.08 4.60
C VAL A 349 14.27 -29.37 3.26
N ASP A 350 13.19 -29.15 2.51
CA ASP A 350 13.25 -28.37 1.27
C ASP A 350 13.44 -26.87 1.55
N TRP A 351 12.80 -26.36 2.61
CA TRP A 351 12.71 -24.93 2.92
C TRP A 351 13.07 -24.59 4.37
N ILE A 352 13.83 -23.50 4.54
CA ILE A 352 14.04 -22.83 5.84
C ILE A 352 13.26 -21.52 5.84
N ILE A 353 12.41 -21.33 6.84
CA ILE A 353 11.58 -20.14 7.01
C ILE A 353 12.14 -19.32 8.17
N GLY A 354 12.33 -18.02 7.94
CA GLY A 354 12.53 -17.02 8.98
C GLY A 354 11.48 -15.93 8.89
N ASN A 355 10.28 -16.21 9.38
CA ASN A 355 9.20 -15.22 9.45
C ASN A 355 9.45 -14.30 10.65
N HIS A 356 9.90 -13.07 10.41
CA HIS A 356 10.15 -12.10 11.48
C HIS A 356 11.05 -12.64 12.61
N ALA A 357 12.05 -13.43 12.23
CA ALA A 357 12.88 -14.23 13.14
C ALA A 357 13.97 -13.43 13.88
N ASP A 358 13.73 -12.16 14.20
CA ASP A 358 14.60 -11.28 15.00
C ASP A 358 16.11 -11.42 14.69
N GLU A 359 16.92 -11.86 15.66
CA GLU A 359 18.38 -12.03 15.54
C GLU A 359 18.78 -13.07 14.49
N LEU A 360 17.90 -14.01 14.13
CA LEU A 360 18.17 -15.07 13.16
C LEU A 360 18.04 -14.60 11.72
N VAL A 361 17.41 -13.46 11.44
CA VAL A 361 17.20 -12.93 10.08
C VAL A 361 18.46 -12.99 9.19
N PRO A 362 19.63 -12.46 9.60
CA PRO A 362 20.85 -12.57 8.79
C PRO A 362 21.44 -13.98 8.74
N TRP A 363 21.08 -14.87 9.66
CA TRP A 363 21.56 -16.25 9.72
C TRP A 363 20.77 -17.20 8.81
N ILE A 364 19.50 -16.94 8.51
CA ILE A 364 18.67 -17.82 7.67
C ILE A 364 19.34 -18.18 6.33
N PRO A 365 19.88 -17.23 5.54
CA PRO A 365 20.55 -17.58 4.29
C PRO A 365 21.81 -18.43 4.49
N ILE A 366 22.54 -18.23 5.60
CA ILE A 366 23.77 -18.98 5.93
C ILE A 366 23.43 -20.41 6.31
N ILE A 367 22.44 -20.60 7.19
CA ILE A 367 21.96 -21.92 7.61
C ILE A 367 21.45 -22.70 6.39
N ALA A 368 20.66 -22.05 5.52
CA ALA A 368 20.18 -22.68 4.29
C ALA A 368 21.33 -23.05 3.34
N ALA A 369 22.31 -22.16 3.19
CA ALA A 369 23.48 -22.41 2.35
C ALA A 369 24.23 -23.67 2.77
N ARG A 370 24.41 -23.86 4.08
CA ARG A 370 25.14 -24.98 4.70
C ARG A 370 24.33 -26.26 4.85
N SER A 371 23.01 -26.18 4.78
CA SER A 371 22.12 -27.34 5.00
C SER A 371 22.19 -28.32 3.83
N SER A 372 21.98 -27.84 2.60
CA SER A 372 22.12 -28.63 1.38
C SER A 372 22.17 -27.74 0.14
N ASN A 373 22.70 -28.25 -0.96
CA ASN A 373 22.72 -27.54 -2.25
C ASN A 373 21.32 -27.25 -2.79
N ILE A 374 20.32 -28.02 -2.39
CA ILE A 374 18.92 -27.86 -2.82
C ILE A 374 18.04 -27.13 -1.80
N THR A 375 18.52 -26.89 -0.58
CA THR A 375 17.77 -26.21 0.47
C THR A 375 17.52 -24.76 0.06
N LYS A 376 16.26 -24.35 0.14
CA LYS A 376 15.78 -23.01 -0.18
C LYS A 376 15.48 -22.28 1.11
N PHE A 377 15.34 -20.97 1.04
CA PHE A 377 14.87 -20.20 2.19
C PHE A 377 13.99 -19.02 1.82
N ILE A 378 13.22 -18.60 2.81
CA ILE A 378 12.57 -17.29 2.87
C ILE A 378 12.95 -16.62 4.19
N VAL A 379 13.21 -15.32 4.14
CA VAL A 379 13.30 -14.48 5.33
C VAL A 379 12.46 -13.22 5.17
N ILE A 380 11.75 -12.85 6.24
CA ILE A 380 10.94 -11.62 6.31
C ILE A 380 11.51 -10.72 7.40
N PRO A 381 12.39 -9.76 7.07
CA PRO A 381 13.10 -8.97 8.07
C PRO A 381 12.18 -8.05 8.89
N CYS A 382 12.19 -8.19 10.22
CA CYS A 382 11.44 -7.34 11.16
C CYS A 382 12.34 -6.31 11.88
N CYS A 383 13.45 -6.80 12.45
CA CYS A 383 14.34 -6.10 13.36
C CYS A 383 15.74 -5.97 12.75
N PHE A 384 16.45 -4.90 13.13
CA PHE A 384 17.77 -4.55 12.58
C PHE A 384 18.89 -5.19 13.39
N TYR A 385 19.16 -6.48 13.17
CA TYR A 385 20.23 -7.20 13.84
C TYR A 385 21.39 -7.50 12.89
N ALA A 386 22.61 -7.30 13.36
CA ALA A 386 23.81 -7.75 12.67
C ALA A 386 24.04 -9.25 12.92
N LEU A 387 24.93 -9.87 12.14
CA LEU A 387 25.31 -11.29 12.32
C LEU A 387 25.86 -11.59 13.71
N SER A 388 26.48 -10.61 14.37
CA SER A 388 26.94 -10.69 15.76
C SER A 388 25.83 -10.78 16.81
N GLY A 389 24.56 -10.60 16.41
CA GLY A 389 23.42 -10.48 17.33
C GLY A 389 23.25 -9.08 17.94
N SER A 390 24.17 -8.14 17.69
CA SER A 390 24.00 -6.74 18.09
C SER A 390 23.02 -6.01 17.15
N LYS A 391 22.55 -4.82 17.55
CA LYS A 391 21.80 -3.97 16.61
C LYS A 391 22.68 -3.56 15.43
N TYR A 392 22.11 -3.59 14.24
CA TYR A 392 22.78 -3.19 13.00
C TYR A 392 23.03 -1.69 13.02
N THR A 393 24.28 -1.30 12.70
CA THR A 393 24.69 0.09 12.65
C THR A 393 24.56 0.61 11.22
N PHE A 394 23.80 1.69 11.05
CA PHE A 394 23.56 2.31 9.75
C PHE A 394 24.58 3.41 9.50
N GLU A 395 25.27 3.36 8.36
CA GLU A 395 26.11 4.46 7.92
C GLU A 395 25.25 5.67 7.51
N LYS A 396 25.73 6.89 7.82
CA LYS A 396 24.98 8.13 7.64
C LYS A 396 24.51 8.35 6.19
N GLN A 397 25.27 7.89 5.20
CA GLN A 397 24.98 8.08 3.77
C GLN A 397 23.81 7.20 3.28
N ILE A 398 23.61 6.03 3.91
CA ILE A 398 22.60 5.03 3.52
C ILE A 398 21.19 5.40 4.04
N ILE A 399 21.08 6.32 5.01
CA ILE A 399 19.79 6.72 5.60
C ILE A 399 18.87 7.44 4.61
N SER A 400 19.42 8.00 3.52
CA SER A 400 18.64 8.69 2.46
C SER A 400 17.58 7.80 1.81
N SER A 401 17.78 6.47 1.77
CA SER A 401 16.81 5.48 1.23
C SER A 401 15.87 4.90 2.31
N GLY A 402 16.13 5.17 3.59
CA GLY A 402 15.39 4.70 4.76
C GLY A 402 15.99 3.45 5.40
N LYS A 403 15.98 3.39 6.75
CA LYS A 403 16.61 2.30 7.54
C LYS A 403 16.17 0.90 7.15
N TYR A 404 14.90 0.71 6.76
CA TYR A 404 14.44 -0.63 6.37
C TYR A 404 15.05 -1.08 5.05
N LYS A 405 15.16 -0.18 4.07
CA LYS A 405 15.78 -0.47 2.79
C LYS A 405 17.27 -0.76 2.93
N ALA A 406 17.97 0.07 3.71
CA ALA A 406 19.36 -0.14 4.09
C ALA A 406 19.60 -1.52 4.71
N TYR A 407 18.69 -1.96 5.59
CA TYR A 407 18.79 -3.29 6.20
C TYR A 407 18.51 -4.42 5.19
N GLN A 408 17.58 -4.23 4.26
CA GLN A 408 17.35 -5.20 3.19
C GLN A 408 18.56 -5.34 2.26
N GLU A 409 19.29 -4.26 2.02
CA GLU A 409 20.55 -4.28 1.25
C GLU A 409 21.63 -5.08 2.00
N TYR A 410 21.76 -4.88 3.31
CA TYR A 410 22.64 -5.71 4.14
C TYR A 410 22.28 -7.21 4.05
N ILE A 411 21.00 -7.58 4.16
CA ILE A 411 20.59 -8.98 4.00
C ILE A 411 20.81 -9.46 2.56
N HIS A 412 20.61 -8.62 1.54
CA HIS A 412 20.89 -8.95 0.13
C HIS A 412 22.35 -9.38 -0.07
N GLU A 413 23.28 -8.63 0.51
CA GLU A 413 24.71 -8.92 0.43
C GLU A 413 25.03 -10.28 1.05
N ILE A 414 24.45 -10.60 2.21
CA ILE A 414 24.59 -11.93 2.84
C ILE A 414 24.06 -13.02 1.91
N ILE A 415 22.87 -12.84 1.33
CA ILE A 415 22.27 -13.81 0.40
C ILE A 415 23.19 -14.07 -0.80
N ASN A 416 23.76 -13.02 -1.39
CA ASN A 416 24.68 -13.15 -2.52
C ASN A 416 25.97 -13.87 -2.11
N LYS A 417 26.54 -13.55 -0.94
CA LYS A 417 27.73 -14.23 -0.41
C LYS A 417 27.48 -15.71 -0.12
N CYS A 418 26.26 -16.06 0.28
CA CYS A 418 25.80 -17.45 0.40
C CYS A 418 25.61 -18.17 -0.95
N GLY A 419 25.86 -17.50 -2.08
CA GLY A 419 25.79 -18.08 -3.43
C GLY A 419 24.38 -18.17 -4.00
N PHE A 420 23.38 -17.54 -3.39
CA PHE A 420 22.00 -17.54 -3.90
C PHE A 420 21.74 -16.41 -4.92
N ILE A 421 20.75 -16.62 -5.78
CA ILE A 421 20.10 -15.55 -6.53
C ILE A 421 19.03 -14.97 -5.61
N ALA A 422 19.26 -13.75 -5.11
CA ALA A 422 18.31 -13.07 -4.24
C ALA A 422 17.06 -12.63 -5.02
N GLU A 423 15.90 -13.13 -4.60
CA GLU A 423 14.58 -12.74 -5.12
C GLU A 423 13.77 -12.03 -4.03
N TYR A 424 12.81 -11.21 -4.45
CA TYR A 424 12.01 -10.36 -3.56
C TYR A 424 10.53 -10.41 -3.94
N ASP A 425 9.67 -10.36 -2.93
CA ASP A 425 8.26 -10.05 -3.13
C ASP A 425 7.73 -9.20 -1.97
N TRP A 426 6.83 -8.27 -2.27
CA TRP A 426 6.12 -7.50 -1.24
C TRP A 426 4.84 -8.24 -0.87
N LEU A 427 4.77 -8.70 0.36
CA LEU A 427 3.65 -9.45 0.90
C LEU A 427 2.43 -8.54 1.16
N ARG A 428 1.24 -9.11 0.99
CA ARG A 428 -0.05 -8.46 1.25
C ARG A 428 -0.48 -8.68 2.70
N ILE A 429 0.39 -8.28 3.64
CA ILE A 429 0.18 -8.40 5.09
C ILE A 429 -0.06 -7.02 5.73
N PRO A 430 -0.75 -6.94 6.88
CA PRO A 430 -1.00 -5.69 7.62
C PRO A 430 0.23 -5.21 8.42
N SER A 431 1.41 -5.20 7.79
CA SER A 431 2.69 -4.82 8.39
C SER A 431 3.51 -3.92 7.46
N THR A 432 4.29 -3.00 8.03
CA THR A 432 5.27 -2.21 7.27
C THR A 432 6.56 -2.97 6.97
N LYS A 433 6.72 -4.17 7.57
CA LYS A 433 7.85 -5.08 7.39
C LYS A 433 7.49 -6.20 6.42
N ASN A 434 6.92 -5.85 5.27
CA ASN A 434 6.26 -6.81 4.39
C ASN A 434 7.10 -7.29 3.20
N VAL A 435 8.43 -7.33 3.31
CA VAL A 435 9.28 -7.80 2.22
C VAL A 435 9.79 -9.20 2.52
N ALA A 436 9.41 -10.14 1.68
CA ALA A 436 10.00 -11.47 1.64
C ALA A 436 11.28 -11.42 0.79
N MET A 437 12.37 -11.97 1.31
CA MET A 437 13.63 -12.17 0.60
C MET A 437 13.87 -13.67 0.48
N ILE A 438 14.08 -14.16 -0.74
CA ILE A 438 14.05 -15.59 -1.07
C ILE A 438 15.35 -16.00 -1.75
N GLY A 439 15.84 -17.19 -1.42
CA GLY A 439 16.88 -17.87 -2.19
C GLY A 439 16.41 -19.28 -2.55
N ARG A 440 15.94 -19.46 -3.80
CA ARG A 440 15.54 -20.78 -4.35
C ARG A 440 16.45 -21.29 -5.45
N LYS A 441 17.30 -20.43 -6.00
CA LYS A 441 18.27 -20.74 -7.07
C LYS A 441 19.66 -20.34 -6.61
N ARG A 442 20.68 -21.10 -7.00
CA ARG A 442 22.09 -20.82 -6.70
C ARG A 442 22.83 -20.33 -7.94
N LYS A 443 23.75 -19.40 -7.75
CA LYS A 443 24.75 -18.99 -8.76
C LYS A 443 25.95 -19.92 -8.73
N SER A 444 26.41 -20.26 -7.52
CA SER A 444 27.61 -21.04 -7.27
C SER A 444 27.60 -21.56 -5.83
N ASN A 445 28.45 -22.54 -5.53
CA ASN A 445 28.71 -22.96 -4.16
C ASN A 445 29.84 -22.07 -3.59
N ASN A 446 29.51 -21.17 -2.66
CA ASN A 446 30.41 -20.13 -2.16
C ASN A 446 30.84 -20.38 -0.71
N GLN A 447 31.35 -21.59 -0.41
CA GLN A 447 31.75 -21.92 0.95
C GLN A 447 32.82 -20.94 1.50
N ASP A 448 33.81 -20.58 0.69
CA ASP A 448 34.87 -19.64 1.09
C ASP A 448 34.33 -18.26 1.50
N GLN A 449 33.30 -17.75 0.82
CA GLN A 449 32.68 -16.45 1.15
C GLN A 449 31.83 -16.53 2.42
N ILE A 450 31.21 -17.70 2.67
CA ILE A 450 30.51 -17.95 3.93
C ILE A 450 31.52 -18.01 5.07
N ASP A 451 32.66 -18.69 4.87
CA ASP A 451 33.70 -18.78 5.88
C ASP A 451 34.32 -17.40 6.17
N GLU A 452 34.51 -16.56 5.15
CA GLU A 452 34.93 -15.15 5.30
C GLU A 452 33.90 -14.33 6.10
N LEU A 453 32.60 -14.47 5.79
CA LEU A 453 31.52 -13.85 6.55
C LEU A 453 31.59 -14.24 8.03
N LEU A 454 31.81 -15.53 8.31
CA LEU A 454 31.88 -16.04 9.67
C LEU A 454 33.16 -15.61 10.39
N HIS A 455 34.28 -15.54 9.68
CA HIS A 455 35.55 -15.10 10.25
C HIS A 455 35.50 -13.62 10.68
N GLY A 456 34.85 -12.78 9.89
CA GLY A 456 34.69 -11.34 10.17
C GLY A 456 33.82 -11.01 11.39
N ILE A 457 33.00 -11.95 11.88
CA ILE A 457 32.19 -11.78 13.09
C ILE A 457 33.06 -11.86 14.37
N GLY A 458 34.24 -12.48 14.28
CA GLY A 458 35.05 -12.87 15.44
C GLY A 458 34.35 -13.95 16.29
N SER A 459 34.98 -14.39 17.38
CA SER A 459 34.40 -15.32 18.38
C SER A 459 33.25 -14.71 19.20
N ALA A 460 32.47 -13.80 18.61
CA ALA A 460 31.37 -13.05 19.23
C ALA A 460 30.13 -13.90 19.56
N ILE A 461 30.20 -15.23 19.45
CA ILE A 461 29.20 -16.15 20.00
C ILE A 461 29.67 -16.65 21.36
N MET A 462 29.75 -15.75 22.33
CA MET A 462 29.60 -16.02 23.76
C MET A 462 29.22 -14.70 24.42
N LEU A 463 28.41 -14.75 25.48
CA LEU A 463 27.86 -13.62 26.26
C LEU A 463 26.49 -13.11 25.81
N ARG A 464 25.47 -13.98 25.86
CA ARG A 464 24.15 -13.65 26.46
C ARG A 464 23.24 -14.87 26.66
N LEU A 465 23.80 -16.04 26.98
CA LEU A 465 23.02 -17.25 27.32
C LEU A 465 23.00 -17.56 28.82
N ASP A 466 23.76 -16.83 29.64
CA ASP A 466 23.64 -16.89 31.10
C ASP A 466 22.96 -15.60 31.58
N LEU A 467 21.66 -15.69 31.84
CA LEU A 467 20.80 -14.83 32.68
C LEU A 467 19.39 -14.81 32.06
N TYR A 468 18.56 -15.79 32.40
CA TYR A 468 17.28 -15.62 33.11
C TYR A 468 16.59 -16.97 33.33
#